data_AF-A0A158J0T8-F1
#
_entry.id   AF-A0A158J0T8-F1
#
_cell.length_a   1.000
_cell.length_b   1.000
_cell.length_c   1.000
_cell.angle_alpha   90.00
_cell.angle_beta   90.00
_cell.angle_gamma   90.00
#
_symmetry.space_group_name_H-M   'P 1'
#
loop_
_entity.id
_entity.type
_entity.pdbx_description
1 polymer ?
#
loop_
_entity_poly.entity_id
_entity_poly.type
_entity_poly.pdbx_seq_one_letter_code
_entity_poly.pdbx_strand_id
1 'polypeptide(L)'
;MVIGPLGIPILLAEGLPFPYRATVIAASIAAWDFAIVVHVIVEQTLRQTMIENRHLSRVTATVRFVSWGADPIGALLGGLAASSFLGAKGTLFFCLIGLTASGALLLLSKGIRQLSPEDLGSDADVEMVEKI
;
A
#
# COMPACT_ATOMS: atom_id res chain seq x y z
N MET A 1 10.48 2.06 6.59
CA MET A 1 10.06 1.34 7.80
C MET A 1 9.00 0.34 7.40
N VAL A 2 9.16 -0.93 7.76
CA VAL A 2 8.14 -1.98 7.51
C VAL A 2 7.02 -1.74 8.51
N ILE A 3 5.90 -1.15 8.06
CA ILE A 3 4.73 -0.92 8.91
C ILE A 3 3.56 -1.66 8.28
N GLY A 4 3.19 -2.77 8.91
CA GLY A 4 2.20 -3.73 8.44
C GLY A 4 2.36 -5.08 9.17
N PRO A 5 1.62 -6.14 8.78
CA PRO A 5 1.68 -7.45 9.45
C PRO A 5 3.09 -8.07 9.44
N LEU A 6 3.95 -7.67 8.50
CA LEU A 6 5.37 -8.08 8.42
C LEU A 6 6.29 -7.40 9.45
N GLY A 7 5.78 -6.43 10.22
CA GLY A 7 6.46 -5.88 11.39
C GLY A 7 6.28 -6.74 12.66
N ILE A 8 5.28 -7.63 12.68
CA ILE A 8 4.99 -8.52 13.82
C ILE A 8 6.16 -9.51 14.08
N PRO A 9 6.79 -10.13 13.06
CA PRO A 9 7.98 -10.95 13.25
C PRO A 9 9.18 -10.16 13.81
N ILE A 10 9.30 -8.87 13.49
CA ILE A 10 10.39 -8.01 13.98
C ILE A 10 10.21 -7.73 15.48
N LEU A 11 8.98 -7.50 15.95
CA LEU A 11 8.67 -7.37 17.37
C LEU A 11 8.90 -8.67 18.16
N LEU A 12 8.61 -9.83 17.57
CA LEU A 12 8.85 -11.14 18.21
C LEU A 12 10.34 -11.55 18.20
N ALA A 13 11.16 -10.93 17.36
CA ALA A 13 12.58 -11.26 17.23
C ALA A 13 13.47 -10.67 18.33
N GLU A 14 12.93 -9.84 19.24
CA GLU A 14 13.71 -9.23 20.34
C GLU A 14 14.39 -10.28 21.25
N GLY A 15 13.79 -11.47 21.37
CA GLY A 15 14.33 -12.58 22.16
C GLY A 15 15.38 -13.46 21.45
N LEU A 16 15.68 -13.23 20.17
CA LEU A 16 16.59 -14.08 19.40
C LEU A 16 18.05 -13.62 19.52
N PRO A 17 19.02 -14.53 19.75
CA PRO A 17 20.44 -14.21 19.71
C PRO A 17 20.91 -13.92 18.28
N PHE A 18 22.02 -13.18 18.17
CA PHE A 18 22.72 -13.00 16.88
C PHE A 18 23.29 -14.36 16.42
N PRO A 19 23.17 -14.76 15.12
CA PRO A 19 22.76 -13.98 13.95
C PRO A 19 21.27 -14.10 13.54
N TYR A 20 20.50 -14.99 14.17
CA TYR A 20 19.13 -15.30 13.77
C TYR A 20 18.21 -14.06 13.71
N ARG A 21 18.38 -13.15 14.68
CA ARG A 21 17.64 -11.87 14.69
C ARG A 21 17.92 -11.01 13.45
N ALA A 22 19.16 -10.94 12.99
CA ALA A 22 19.53 -10.16 11.81
C ALA A 22 18.93 -10.78 10.54
N THR A 23 18.93 -12.10 10.44
CA THR A 23 18.32 -12.81 9.30
C THR A 23 16.81 -12.58 9.24
N VAL A 24 16.11 -12.63 10.36
CA VAL A 24 14.65 -12.37 10.40
C VAL A 24 14.34 -10.94 9.98
N ILE A 25 15.07 -9.96 10.50
CA ILE A 25 14.88 -8.55 10.12
C ILE A 25 15.15 -8.35 8.62
N ALA A 26 16.27 -8.89 8.11
CA ALA A 26 16.63 -8.78 6.71
C ALA A 26 15.59 -9.44 5.80
N ALA A 27 15.12 -10.63 6.17
CA ALA A 27 14.08 -11.35 5.42
C ALA A 27 12.76 -10.58 5.40
N SER A 28 12.34 -9.99 6.53
CA SER A 28 11.11 -9.18 6.60
C SER A 28 11.20 -7.93 5.73
N ILE A 29 12.33 -7.23 5.73
CA ILE A 29 12.55 -6.06 4.87
C ILE A 29 12.54 -6.47 3.40
N ALA A 30 13.27 -7.53 3.05
CA ALA A 30 13.32 -8.03 1.67
C ALA A 30 11.94 -8.45 1.15
N ALA A 31 11.16 -9.16 1.97
CA ALA A 31 9.80 -9.56 1.62
C ALA A 31 8.86 -8.35 1.43
N TRP A 32 9.00 -7.33 2.27
CA TRP A 32 8.25 -6.09 2.17
C TRP A 32 8.57 -5.32 0.88
N ASP A 33 9.86 -5.11 0.59
CA ASP A 33 10.30 -4.38 -0.61
C ASP A 33 9.90 -5.12 -1.88
N PHE A 34 10.02 -6.46 -1.89
CA PHE A 34 9.54 -7.28 -2.99
C PHE A 34 8.04 -7.10 -3.23
N ALA A 35 7.22 -7.16 -2.17
CA ALA A 35 5.77 -6.97 -2.28
C ALA A 35 5.41 -5.57 -2.81
N ILE A 36 6.11 -4.53 -2.37
CA ILE A 36 5.92 -3.16 -2.89
C ILE A 36 6.22 -3.10 -4.39
N VAL A 37 7.34 -3.68 -4.84
CA VAL A 37 7.71 -3.66 -6.26
C VAL A 37 6.63 -4.33 -7.11
N VAL A 38 6.17 -5.51 -6.71
CA VAL A 38 5.10 -6.23 -7.41
C VAL A 38 3.82 -5.39 -7.45
N HIS A 39 3.43 -4.80 -6.31
CA HIS A 39 2.26 -3.93 -6.23
C HIS A 39 2.34 -2.77 -7.21
N VAL A 40 3.46 -2.04 -7.23
CA VAL A 40 3.66 -0.89 -8.13
C VAL A 40 3.60 -1.33 -9.59
N ILE A 41 4.22 -2.46 -9.95
CA ILE A 41 4.17 -2.97 -11.33
C ILE A 41 2.73 -3.25 -11.75
N VAL A 42 1.97 -3.97 -10.92
CA VAL A 42 0.56 -4.29 -11.21
C VAL A 42 -0.27 -3.02 -11.34
N GLU A 43 -0.09 -2.07 -10.43
CA GLU A 43 -0.81 -0.80 -10.40
C GLU A 43 -0.54 0.04 -11.67
N GLN A 44 0.71 0.10 -12.13
CA GLN A 44 1.07 0.79 -13.37
C GLN A 44 0.54 0.06 -14.60
N THR A 45 0.63 -1.27 -14.62
CA THR A 45 0.13 -2.10 -15.74
C THR A 45 -1.38 -1.92 -15.90
N LEU A 46 -2.14 -2.00 -14.81
CA LEU A 46 -3.59 -1.78 -14.82
C LEU A 46 -3.93 -0.39 -15.38
N ARG A 47 -3.18 0.65 -15.02
CA ARG A 47 -3.40 2.00 -15.59
C ARG A 47 -3.08 2.10 -17.06
N GLN A 48 -2.00 1.45 -17.51
CA GLN A 48 -1.63 1.44 -18.93
C GLN A 48 -2.67 0.74 -19.78
N THR A 49 -3.32 -0.30 -19.24
CA THR A 49 -4.40 -1.02 -19.94
C THR A 49 -5.72 -0.24 -19.91
N MET A 50 -6.06 0.39 -18.79
CA MET A 50 -7.39 1.01 -18.59
C MET A 50 -7.49 2.47 -19.03
N ILE A 51 -6.37 3.18 -19.17
CA ILE A 51 -6.37 4.63 -19.43
C ILE A 51 -5.79 4.94 -20.79
N GLU A 52 -6.53 5.69 -21.61
CA GLU A 52 -6.05 6.16 -22.91
C GLU A 52 -4.73 6.97 -22.80
N ASN A 53 -3.82 6.73 -23.76
CA ASN A 53 -2.48 7.32 -23.78
C ASN A 53 -2.44 8.86 -23.60
N ARG A 54 -3.45 9.59 -24.07
CA ARG A 54 -3.53 11.06 -23.93
C ARG A 54 -3.79 11.55 -22.50
N HIS A 55 -4.37 10.70 -21.64
CA HIS A 55 -4.69 11.05 -20.25
C HIS A 55 -3.71 10.44 -19.24
N LEU A 56 -2.86 9.52 -19.69
CA LEU A 56 -1.97 8.72 -18.84
C LEU A 56 -1.02 9.57 -18.00
N SER A 57 -0.41 10.61 -18.57
CA SER A 57 0.48 11.54 -17.82
C SER A 57 -0.27 12.32 -16.74
N ARG A 58 -1.48 12.83 -17.05
CA ARG A 58 -2.30 13.59 -16.10
C ARG A 58 -2.76 12.71 -14.94
N VAL A 59 -3.27 11.51 -15.24
CA VAL A 59 -3.74 10.60 -14.20
C VAL A 59 -2.58 10.13 -13.33
N THR A 60 -1.44 9.80 -13.93
CA THR A 60 -0.24 9.41 -13.17
C THR A 60 0.24 10.53 -12.24
N ALA A 61 0.21 11.78 -12.70
CA ALA A 61 0.54 12.94 -11.88
C ALA A 61 -0.44 13.12 -10.71
N THR A 62 -1.75 13.02 -10.96
CA THR A 62 -2.77 13.11 -9.90
C THR A 62 -2.63 11.99 -8.87
N VAL A 63 -2.45 10.74 -9.31
CA VAL A 63 -2.21 9.61 -8.42
C VAL A 63 -0.98 9.87 -7.56
N ARG A 64 0.16 10.22 -8.16
CA ARG A 64 1.39 10.50 -7.40
C ARG A 64 1.20 11.62 -6.41
N PHE A 65 0.52 12.69 -6.81
CA PHE A 65 0.22 13.81 -5.92
C PHE A 65 -0.63 13.38 -4.73
N VAL A 66 -1.67 12.56 -4.94
CA VAL A 66 -2.53 12.07 -3.86
C VAL A 66 -1.77 11.09 -2.97
N SER A 67 -1.06 10.13 -3.57
CA SER A 67 -0.30 9.11 -2.83
C SER A 67 0.82 9.73 -2.00
N TRP A 68 1.66 10.56 -2.61
CA TRP A 68 2.82 11.16 -1.91
C TRP A 68 2.44 12.39 -1.11
N GLY A 69 1.30 13.03 -1.41
CA GLY A 69 0.78 14.17 -0.64
C GLY A 69 0.16 13.76 0.69
N ALA A 70 -0.28 12.51 0.83
CA ALA A 70 -0.76 11.97 2.10
C ALA A 70 0.37 11.70 3.11
N ASP A 71 1.55 11.30 2.62
CA ASP A 71 2.73 10.99 3.46
C ASP A 71 3.14 12.12 4.42
N PRO A 72 3.34 13.37 3.98
CA PRO A 72 3.74 14.46 4.88
C PRO A 72 2.65 14.78 5.91
N ILE A 73 1.37 14.64 5.55
CA ILE A 73 0.25 14.85 6.47
C ILE A 73 0.26 13.76 7.55
N GLY A 74 0.42 12.50 7.15
CA GLY A 74 0.55 11.37 8.07
C GLY A 74 1.76 11.51 9.00
N ALA A 75 2.90 11.96 8.46
CA ALA A 75 4.11 12.21 9.23
C ALA A 75 3.92 13.32 10.29
N LEU A 76 3.27 14.42 9.91
CA LEU A 76 2.98 15.53 10.83
C LEU A 76 2.02 15.09 11.95
N LEU A 77 0.92 14.42 11.60
CA LEU A 77 -0.06 13.91 12.57
C LEU A 77 0.56 12.86 13.49
N GLY A 78 1.37 11.95 12.94
CA GLY A 78 2.11 10.95 13.71
C GLY A 78 3.11 11.59 14.67
N GLY A 79 3.85 12.60 14.23
CA GLY A 79 4.76 13.38 15.06
C GLY A 79 4.04 14.08 16.21
N LEU A 80 2.96 14.81 15.91
CA LEU A 80 2.15 15.49 16.92
C LEU A 80 1.53 14.52 17.94
N ALA A 81 1.04 13.37 17.48
CA ALA A 81 0.51 12.32 18.35
C ALA A 81 1.61 11.73 19.24
N ALA A 82 2.81 11.49 18.69
CA ALA A 82 3.95 10.99 19.44
C ALA A 82 4.48 11.99 20.48
N SER A 83 4.37 13.29 20.20
CA SER A 83 4.72 14.37 21.14
C SER A 83 3.63 14.67 22.17
N SER A 84 2.43 14.12 22.01
CA SER A 84 1.31 14.26 22.95
C SER A 84 1.34 13.19 24.05
N PHE A 85 0.28 13.11 24.85
CA PHE A 85 0.14 12.17 25.97
C PHE A 85 0.23 10.68 25.57
N LEU A 86 0.06 10.34 24.29
CA LEU A 86 0.20 8.98 23.76
C LEU A 86 1.66 8.49 23.78
N GLY A 87 2.63 9.40 23.67
CA GLY A 87 4.04 9.08 23.50
C GLY A 87 4.34 8.29 22.21
N ALA A 88 5.62 8.08 21.94
CA ALA A 88 6.06 7.36 20.73
C ALA A 88 5.49 5.93 20.65
N LYS A 89 5.43 5.20 21.78
CA LYS A 89 4.97 3.81 21.82
C LYS A 89 3.47 3.70 21.55
N GLY A 90 2.64 4.58 22.12
CA GLY A 90 1.19 4.59 21.91
C GLY A 90 0.85 4.93 20.46
N THR A 91 1.54 5.90 19.87
CA THR A 91 1.35 6.27 18.46
C THR A 91 1.72 5.14 17.51
N LEU A 92 2.84 4.44 17.73
CA LEU A 92 3.22 3.29 16.90
C LEU A 92 2.20 2.16 16.94
N PHE A 93 1.63 1.86 18.12
CA PHE A 93 0.53 0.89 18.24
C PHE A 93 -0.71 1.32 17.46
N PHE A 94 -1.06 2.61 17.53
CA PHE A 94 -2.21 3.15 16.81
C PHE A 94 -2.01 3.06 15.29
N CYS A 95 -0.82 3.42 14.80
CA CYS A 95 -0.46 3.27 13.39
C CYS A 95 -0.51 1.81 12.93
N LEU A 96 -0.02 0.88 13.75
CA LEU A 96 -0.06 -0.56 13.45
C LEU A 96 -1.50 -1.07 13.28
N ILE A 97 -2.39 -0.69 14.21
CA ILE A 97 -3.81 -1.05 14.15
C ILE A 97 -4.46 -0.45 12.89
N GLY A 98 -4.21 0.84 12.63
CA GLY A 98 -4.77 1.53 11.46
C GLY A 98 -4.36 0.90 10.13
N LEU A 99 -3.08 0.56 9.97
CA LEU A 99 -2.58 -0.12 8.76
C LEU A 99 -3.14 -1.53 8.61
N THR A 100 -3.20 -2.29 9.70
CA THR A 100 -3.76 -3.64 9.68
C THR A 100 -5.26 -3.60 9.35
N ALA A 101 -6.00 -2.65 9.92
CA ALA A 101 -7.41 -2.44 9.63
C ALA A 101 -7.63 -2.01 8.17
N SER A 102 -6.79 -1.13 7.62
CA SER A 102 -6.85 -0.72 6.22
C SER A 102 -6.69 -1.92 5.28
N GLY A 103 -5.68 -2.76 5.50
CA GLY A 103 -5.49 -3.99 4.72
C GLY A 103 -6.66 -4.96 4.87
N ALA A 104 -7.17 -5.15 6.09
CA ALA A 104 -8.34 -6.00 6.34
C ALA A 104 -9.60 -5.48 5.64
N LEU A 105 -9.87 -4.17 5.68
CA LEU A 105 -11.01 -3.55 5.01
C LEU A 105 -10.93 -3.73 3.48
N LEU A 106 -9.73 -3.60 2.89
CA LEU A 106 -9.53 -3.87 1.46
C LEU A 106 -9.82 -5.34 1.12
N LEU A 107 -9.33 -6.28 1.92
CA LEU A 107 -9.57 -7.72 1.73
C LEU A 107 -11.03 -8.13 1.93
N LEU A 108 -11.74 -7.44 2.83
CA LEU A 108 -13.15 -7.66 3.12
C LEU A 108 -14.08 -6.92 2.15
N SER A 109 -13.56 -5.95 1.38
CA SER A 109 -14.34 -5.22 0.38
C SER A 109 -14.75 -6.13 -0.77
N LYS A 110 -16.07 -6.39 -0.87
CA LYS A 110 -16.66 -7.23 -1.91
C LYS A 110 -16.43 -6.68 -3.32
N GLY A 111 -16.29 -5.37 -3.48
CA GLY A 111 -16.11 -4.73 -4.80
C GLY A 111 -14.83 -5.11 -5.52
N ILE A 112 -13.73 -5.35 -4.80
CA ILE A 112 -12.46 -5.82 -5.41
C ILE A 112 -12.53 -7.33 -5.70
N ARG A 113 -13.26 -8.07 -4.86
CA ARG A 113 -13.47 -9.52 -5.01
C ARG A 113 -14.40 -9.91 -6.16
N GLN A 114 -15.19 -8.95 -6.67
CA GLN A 114 -16.20 -9.17 -7.70
C GLN A 114 -15.86 -8.52 -9.05
N LEU A 115 -14.66 -7.95 -9.22
CA LEU A 115 -14.19 -7.53 -10.54
C LEU A 115 -14.08 -8.76 -11.44
N SER A 116 -15.12 -9.02 -12.23
CA SER A 116 -15.12 -10.06 -13.24
C SER A 116 -14.29 -9.56 -14.43
N PRO A 117 -13.45 -10.41 -15.05
CA PRO A 117 -12.74 -10.05 -16.27
C PRO A 117 -13.66 -9.54 -17.40
N GLU A 118 -14.96 -9.88 -17.37
CA GLU A 118 -15.99 -9.38 -18.29
C GLU A 118 -16.23 -7.87 -18.18
N ASP A 119 -16.15 -7.28 -16.98
CA ASP A 119 -16.37 -5.84 -16.77
C ASP A 119 -15.20 -5.00 -17.32
N LEU A 120 -14.01 -5.58 -17.40
CA LEU A 120 -12.81 -4.94 -17.95
C LEU A 120 -12.77 -4.99 -19.49
N GLY A 121 -13.44 -5.99 -20.09
CA GLY A 121 -13.55 -6.12 -21.55
C GLY A 121 -14.70 -5.30 -22.14
N SER A 122 -15.87 -5.30 -21.49
CA SER A 122 -17.08 -4.65 -22.00
C SER A 122 -16.93 -3.14 -22.18
N ASP A 123 -16.37 -2.42 -21.20
CA ASP A 123 -16.23 -0.95 -21.31
C ASP A 123 -15.09 -0.54 -22.27
N ALA A 124 -14.01 -1.32 -22.32
CA ALA A 124 -12.91 -1.07 -23.26
C ALA A 124 -13.32 -1.34 -24.72
N ASP A 125 -14.10 -2.39 -24.96
CA ASP A 125 -14.64 -2.70 -26.28
C ASP A 125 -15.72 -1.71 -26.72
N VAL A 126 -16.60 -1.26 -25.81
CA VAL A 126 -17.64 -0.25 -26.09
C VAL A 126 -17.01 1.12 -26.39
N GLU A 127 -15.99 1.55 -25.64
CA GLU A 127 -15.33 2.82 -25.87
C GLU A 127 -14.44 2.81 -27.14
N MET A 128 -13.92 1.63 -27.54
CA MET A 128 -13.21 1.45 -28.80
C MET A 128 -14.17 1.47 -30.00
N VAL A 129 -15.37 0.90 -29.87
CA VAL A 129 -16.42 0.89 -30.91
C VAL A 129 -17.06 2.28 -31.07
N GLU A 130 -17.23 3.06 -30.00
CA GLU A 130 -17.80 4.41 -30.09
C GLU A 130 -16.86 5.44 -30.74
N LYS A 131 -15.54 5.17 -30.74
CA LYS A 131 -14.51 6.05 -31.34
C LYS A 131 -14.11 5.69 -32.78
N ILE A 132 -14.74 4.68 -33.39
CA ILE A 132 -14.58 4.30 -34.82
C ILE A 132 -15.77 4.83 -35.62
#